data_AF-A0A950XM73-F1
#
_entry.id   AF-A0A950XM73-F1
#
_cell.length_a   1.000
_cell.length_b   1.000
_cell.length_c   1.000
_cell.angle_alpha   90.00
_cell.angle_beta   90.00
_cell.angle_gamma   90.00
#
_symmetry.space_group_name_H-M   'P 1'
#
loop_
_entity.id
_entity.type
_entity.pdbx_description
1 polymer ?
#
loop_
_entity_poly.entity_id
_entity_poly.type
_entity_poly.pdbx_seq_one_letter_code
_entity_poly.pdbx_strand_id
1 'polypeptide(L)' 'MTEFPAFSGPKGVPDYVPPESAGFVAVRDGLLDTARRAGYSDIELPIFEDTALFARGVGESTDVVSKAMSTFTDRGDR' A
#
# COMPACT_ATOMS: atom_id res chain seq x y z
N MET A 1 39.09 3.32 6.33
CA MET A 1 37.72 2.88 6.63
C MET A 1 36.79 3.82 5.90
N THR A 2 36.04 3.34 4.92
CA THR A 2 35.06 4.15 4.20
C THR A 2 33.82 4.25 5.08
N GLU A 3 33.50 5.45 5.59
CA GLU A 3 32.23 5.68 6.28
C GLU A 3 31.09 5.63 5.24
N PHE A 4 30.11 4.76 5.47
CA PHE A 4 28.87 4.78 4.74
C PHE A 4 27.90 5.73 5.44
N PRO A 5 27.21 6.62 4.70
CA PRO A 5 26.21 7.49 5.28
C PRO A 5 25.06 6.66 5.88
N ALA A 6 24.44 7.19 6.94
CA ALA A 6 23.26 6.58 7.53
C ALA A 6 22.12 6.55 6.49
N PHE A 7 21.51 5.38 6.31
CA PHE A 7 20.35 5.23 5.44
C PHE A 7 19.08 5.70 6.15
N SER A 8 18.16 6.29 5.39
CA SER A 8 16.83 6.65 5.86
C SER A 8 15.77 6.22 4.85
N GLY A 9 14.54 6.00 5.34
CA GLY A 9 13.41 5.65 4.49
C GLY A 9 13.05 6.78 3.50
N PRO A 10 12.43 6.45 2.36
CA PRO A 10 11.95 7.45 1.41
C PRO A 10 11.00 8.45 2.09
N LYS A 11 11.02 9.70 1.64
CA LYS A 11 10.10 10.73 2.13
C LYS A 11 8.66 10.28 1.89
N GLY A 12 7.84 10.32 2.95
CA GLY A 12 6.43 9.95 2.88
C GLY A 12 6.14 8.46 3.08
N VAL A 13 7.16 7.64 3.38
CA VAL A 13 7.02 6.22 3.72
C VAL A 13 7.49 6.01 5.16
N PRO A 14 6.66 6.34 6.16
CA PRO A 14 7.04 6.19 7.57
C PRO A 14 7.02 4.73 7.99
N ASP A 15 7.96 4.34 8.85
CA ASP A 15 7.92 3.07 9.56
C ASP A 15 7.00 3.19 10.79
N TYR A 16 6.08 2.25 10.94
CA TYR A 16 5.25 2.13 12.14
C TYR A 16 5.79 0.99 12.99
N VAL A 17 6.59 1.34 14.00
CA VAL A 17 7.25 0.40 14.90
C VAL A 17 6.57 0.37 16.27
N PRO A 18 6.88 -0.59 17.16
CA PRO A 18 6.40 -0.54 18.54
C PRO A 18 7.01 0.66 19.30
N PRO A 19 6.24 1.32 20.18
CA PRO A 19 4.84 1.02 20.54
C PRO A 19 3.78 1.60 19.60
N GLU A 20 4.12 2.48 18.67
CA GLU A 20 3.18 3.25 17.83
C GLU A 20 2.28 2.35 16.95
N SER A 21 2.85 1.25 16.45
CA SER A 21 2.14 0.24 15.66
C SER A 21 0.93 -0.38 16.38
N ALA A 22 0.87 -0.36 17.72
CA ALA A 22 -0.22 -0.94 18.48
C ALA A 22 -1.59 -0.29 18.16
N GLY A 23 -1.60 1.01 17.86
CA GLY A 23 -2.83 1.72 17.49
C GLY A 23 -3.40 1.24 16.16
N PHE A 24 -2.54 0.99 15.16
CA PHE A 24 -2.96 0.46 13.86
C PHE A 24 -3.56 -0.94 13.98
N VAL A 25 -2.93 -1.80 14.79
CA VAL A 25 -3.43 -3.16 15.07
C VAL A 25 -4.81 -3.09 15.72
N ALA A 26 -4.98 -2.25 16.75
CA ALA A 26 -6.25 -2.11 17.45
C ALA A 26 -7.40 -1.64 16.54
N VAL A 27 -7.14 -0.65 15.66
CA VAL A 27 -8.13 -0.16 14.70
C VAL A 27 -8.49 -1.25 13.69
N ARG A 28 -7.49 -1.93 13.11
CA ARG A 28 -7.70 -3.03 12.15
C ARG A 28 -8.56 -4.13 12.78
N ASP A 29 -8.20 -4.58 13.97
CA ASP A 29 -8.88 -5.69 14.63
C ASP A 29 -10.33 -5.33 14.99
N GLY A 30 -10.59 -4.08 15.40
CA GLY A 30 -11.95 -3.57 15.65
C GLY A 30 -12.83 -3.57 14.39
N LEU A 31 -12.29 -3.20 13.23
CA LEU A 31 -13.02 -3.23 11.96
C LEU A 31 -13.27 -4.68 11.49
N LEU A 32 -12.27 -5.55 11.59
CA LEU A 32 -12.36 -6.93 11.11
C LEU A 32 -13.25 -7.82 11.98
N ASP A 33 -13.35 -7.59 13.29
CA ASP A 33 -14.23 -8.37 14.17
C ASP A 33 -15.69 -8.35 13.69
N THR A 34 -16.19 -7.17 13.30
CA THR A 34 -17.57 -7.03 12.80
C THR A 34 -17.75 -7.77 11.46
N ALA A 35 -16.81 -7.62 10.53
CA ALA A 35 -16.88 -8.28 9.22
C ALA A 35 -16.89 -9.81 9.35
N ARG A 36 -16.02 -10.36 10.22
CA ARG A 36 -15.94 -11.80 10.49
C ARG A 36 -17.22 -12.34 11.11
N ARG A 37 -17.82 -11.61 12.06
CA ARG A 37 -19.14 -11.97 12.65
C ARG A 37 -20.28 -11.96 11.64
N ALA A 38 -20.16 -11.16 10.58
CA ALA A 38 -21.11 -11.13 9.48
C ALA A 38 -20.85 -12.20 8.40
N GLY A 39 -19.86 -13.09 8.60
CA GLY A 39 -19.55 -14.20 7.69
C GLY A 39 -18.63 -13.85 6.52
N TYR A 40 -18.03 -12.67 6.51
CA TYR A 40 -17.01 -12.31 5.52
C TYR A 40 -15.69 -13.00 5.83
N SER A 41 -14.96 -13.36 4.78
CA SER A 41 -13.63 -13.96 4.86
C SER A 41 -12.57 -12.99 4.38
N ASP A 42 -11.36 -13.11 4.92
CA ASP A 42 -10.22 -12.32 4.52
C ASP A 42 -9.79 -12.70 3.09
N ILE A 43 -9.43 -11.69 2.27
CA ILE A 43 -8.79 -11.85 0.97
C ILE A 43 -7.57 -10.93 0.93
N GLU A 44 -6.46 -11.45 0.43
CA GLU A 44 -5.25 -10.67 0.19
C GLU A 44 -5.04 -10.54 -1.32
N LEU A 45 -4.82 -9.32 -1.78
CA LEU A 45 -4.63 -9.00 -3.18
C LEU A 45 -3.18 -8.56 -3.43
N PRO A 46 -2.65 -8.70 -4.66
CA PRO A 46 -1.33 -8.18 -5.01
C PRO A 46 -1.17 -6.69 -4.71
N ILE A 47 0.02 -6.28 -4.27
CA ILE A 47 0.36 -4.88 -3.99
C ILE A 47 0.54 -4.07 -5.29
N PHE A 48 0.96 -4.75 -6.36
CA PHE A 48 1.14 -4.17 -7.69
C PHE A 48 0.29 -4.94 -8.70
N GLU A 49 -0.29 -4.22 -9.63
CA GLU A 49 -1.15 -4.72 -10.70
C GLU A 49 -0.86 -3.93 -11.98
N ASP A 50 -1.36 -4.42 -13.11
CA ASP A 50 -1.26 -3.71 -14.40
C ASP A 50 -1.93 -2.33 -14.32
N THR A 51 -1.24 -1.29 -14.78
CA THR A 51 -1.75 0.09 -14.76
C THR A 51 -3.11 0.23 -15.47
N ALA A 52 -3.35 -0.56 -16.53
CA ALA A 52 -4.60 -0.54 -17.28
C ALA A 52 -5.80 -1.02 -16.44
N LEU A 53 -5.57 -1.89 -15.43
CA LEU A 53 -6.60 -2.34 -14.50
C LEU A 53 -7.22 -1.15 -13.75
N PHE A 54 -6.38 -0.22 -13.29
CA PHE A 54 -6.81 0.95 -12.54
C PHE A 54 -7.37 2.06 -13.45
N ALA A 55 -6.74 2.30 -14.59
CA ALA A 55 -7.19 3.30 -15.57
C ALA A 55 -8.63 3.01 -16.03
N ARG A 56 -8.94 1.74 -16.29
CA ARG A 56 -10.28 1.30 -16.70
C ARG A 56 -11.31 1.37 -15.56
N GLY A 57 -10.93 1.00 -14.34
CA GLY A 57 -11.85 0.90 -13.21
C GLY A 57 -12.23 2.23 -12.56
N VAL A 58 -11.27 3.16 -12.45
CA VAL A 58 -11.43 4.43 -11.73
C VAL A 58 -11.72 5.59 -12.69
N GLY A 59 -11.33 5.47 -13.96
CA GLY A 59 -11.45 6.50 -14.99
C GLY A 59 -10.16 7.31 -15.14
N GLU A 60 -9.70 7.44 -16.39
CA GLU A 60 -8.42 8.08 -16.76
C GLU A 60 -8.29 9.53 -16.27
N SER A 61 -9.41 10.23 -16.10
CA SER A 61 -9.43 11.65 -15.72
C SER A 61 -9.37 11.90 -14.22
N THR A 62 -9.23 10.87 -13.38
CA THR A 62 -9.13 11.06 -11.94
C THR A 62 -7.72 11.50 -11.53
N ASP A 63 -7.63 12.31 -10.47
CA ASP A 63 -6.34 12.73 -9.90
C ASP A 63 -5.51 11.52 -9.41
N VAL A 64 -6.18 10.41 -9.07
CA VAL A 64 -5.51 9.16 -8.71
C VAL A 64 -4.70 8.64 -9.89
N VAL A 65 -5.34 8.42 -11.04
CA VAL A 65 -4.69 7.88 -12.25
C VAL A 65 -3.66 8.86 -12.80
N SER A 66 -3.95 10.16 -12.78
CA SER A 66 -3.10 11.17 -13.42
C SER A 66 -1.91 11.65 -12.58
N LYS A 67 -1.98 11.59 -11.24
CA LYS A 67 -0.97 12.22 -10.36
C LYS A 67 -0.47 11.35 -9.21
N ALA A 68 -1.18 10.29 -8.83
CA ALA A 68 -0.86 9.51 -7.63
C ALA A 68 -0.36 8.08 -7.92
N MET A 69 -0.61 7.54 -9.12
CA MET A 69 -0.15 6.21 -9.50
C MET A 69 1.38 6.17 -9.67
N SER A 70 2.03 5.29 -8.92
CA SER A 70 3.43 4.94 -9.16
C SER A 70 3.48 3.82 -10.20
N THR A 71 3.84 4.15 -11.44
CA THR A 71 4.07 3.18 -12.52
C THR A 71 5.56 2.99 -12.70
N PHE A 72 6.00 1.74 -12.80
CA PHE A 72 7.39 1.39 -13.06
C PHE A 72 7.43 0.25 -14.08
N THR A 73 8.51 0.21 -14.86
CA THR A 73 8.73 -0.83 -15.85
C THR A 73 9.32 -2.06 -15.16
N ASP A 74 8.71 -3.22 -15.37
CA ASP A 74 9.24 -4.49 -14.89
C ASP A 74 10.45 -4.95 -15.72
N ARG A 75 11.08 -6.06 -15.33
CA ARG A 75 12.25 -6.61 -16.07
C ARG A 75 11.91 -7.14 -17.46
N GLY A 76 10.64 -7.31 -17.78
CA GLY A 76 10.14 -7.72 -19.09
C GLY A 76 9.70 -6.53 -19.94
N ASP A 77 10.10 -5.31 -19.60
CA ASP A 77 9.73 -4.07 -20.27
C ASP A 77 8.21 -3.83 -20.31
N ARG A 78 7.49 -4.27 -19.26
CA ARG A 78 6.05 -4.05 -19.07
C ARG A 78 5.77 -2.96 -18.04
#